data_AF-A0A5J4DTW5-F1
#
_entry.id   AF-A0A5J4DTW5-F1
#
_cell.length_a   1.000
_cell.length_b   1.000
_cell.length_c   1.000
_cell.angle_alpha   90.00
_cell.angle_beta   90.00
_cell.angle_gamma   90.00
#
_symmetry.space_group_name_H-M   'P 1'
#
loop_
_entity.id
_entity.type
_entity.pdbx_description
1 polymer ?
#
loop_
_entity_poly.entity_id
_entity_poly.type
_entity_poly.pdbx_seq_one_letter_code
_entity_poly.pdbx_strand_id
1 'polypeptide(L)' 'MDQPFWDALKDIAAKEETSVSALVGEIDRQRGAMGLSAAIRIRILTYYKSRAETAASK' A
#
# COMPACT_ATOMS: atom_id res chain seq x y z
N MET A 1 -5.78 5.18 -11.72
CA MET A 1 -5.72 3.99 -10.87
C MET A 1 -7.15 3.62 -10.52
N ASP A 2 -7.50 2.35 -10.56
CA ASP A 2 -8.90 1.93 -10.46
C ASP A 2 -9.38 1.88 -9.01
N GLN A 3 -10.69 1.99 -8.82
CA GLN A 3 -11.32 2.08 -7.49
C GLN A 3 -10.88 0.96 -6.51
N PRO A 4 -10.75 -0.33 -6.92
CA PRO A 4 -10.34 -1.39 -6.01
C PRO A 4 -8.97 -1.14 -5.36
N PHE A 5 -8.06 -0.47 -6.06
CA PHE A 5 -6.76 -0.15 -5.49
C PHE A 5 -6.83 0.99 -4.47
N TRP A 6 -7.70 1.97 -4.69
CA TRP A 6 -7.92 3.04 -3.72
C TRP A 6 -8.57 2.51 -2.45
N ASP A 7 -9.49 1.55 -2.57
CA ASP A 7 -10.12 0.92 -1.42
C ASP A 7 -9.11 0.07 -0.64
N ALA A 8 -8.28 -0.72 -1.33
CA ALA A 8 -7.16 -1.42 -0.69
C ALA A 8 -6.16 -0.44 -0.01
N LEU A 9 -5.89 0.72 -0.61
CA LEU A 9 -5.02 1.73 -0.02
C LEU A 9 -5.62 2.36 1.24
N LYS A 10 -6.94 2.61 1.26
CA LYS A 10 -7.68 3.08 2.45
C LYS A 10 -7.63 2.02 3.56
N ASP A 11 -7.82 0.75 3.23
CA ASP A 11 -7.73 -0.35 4.19
C ASP A 11 -6.36 -0.42 4.85
N ILE A 12 -5.29 -0.27 4.06
CA ILE A 12 -3.92 -0.25 4.55
C ILE A 12 -3.72 0.95 5.47
N ALA A 13 -4.13 2.16 5.04
CA ALA A 13 -3.98 3.37 5.84
C ALA A 13 -4.70 3.24 7.19
N ALA A 14 -5.92 2.71 7.20
CA ALA A 14 -6.68 2.46 8.43
C ALA A 14 -5.97 1.44 9.35
N LYS A 15 -5.41 0.36 8.79
CA LYS A 15 -4.69 -0.68 9.56
C LYS A 15 -3.32 -0.23 10.07
N GLU A 16 -2.72 0.76 9.44
CA GLU A 16 -1.44 1.38 9.84
C GLU A 16 -1.65 2.68 10.65
N GLU A 17 -2.89 2.97 11.05
CA GLU A 17 -3.26 4.16 11.83
C GLU A 17 -2.75 5.48 11.22
N THR A 18 -2.77 5.56 9.89
CA THR A 18 -2.31 6.72 9.13
C THR A 18 -3.36 7.21 8.14
N SER A 19 -3.13 8.36 7.53
CA SER A 19 -4.02 8.87 6.47
C SER A 19 -3.58 8.35 5.10
N VAL A 20 -4.54 8.20 4.17
CA VAL A 20 -4.23 7.86 2.77
C VAL A 20 -3.26 8.86 2.16
N SER A 21 -3.40 10.16 2.48
CA SER A 21 -2.50 11.21 2.01
C SER A 21 -1.07 11.01 2.54
N ALA A 22 -0.92 10.71 3.83
CA ALA A 22 0.39 10.44 4.42
C ALA A 22 1.04 9.19 3.82
N LEU A 23 0.27 8.13 3.63
CA LEU A 23 0.74 6.89 3.00
C LEU A 23 1.16 7.12 1.54
N VAL A 24 0.37 7.86 0.76
CA VAL A 24 0.71 8.23 -0.61
C VAL A 24 1.97 9.11 -0.63
N GLY A 25 2.09 10.07 0.28
CA GLY A 25 3.28 10.91 0.40
C GLY A 25 4.54 10.12 0.75
N GLU A 26 4.43 9.08 1.58
CA GLU A 26 5.55 8.17 1.87
C GLU A 26 5.95 7.35 0.63
N ILE A 27 4.96 6.78 -0.06
CA ILE A 27 5.20 6.04 -1.31
C ILE A 27 5.85 6.96 -2.35
N ASP A 28 5.40 8.22 -2.46
CA ASP A 28 5.93 9.20 -3.40
C ASP A 28 7.40 9.57 -3.09
N ARG A 29 7.78 9.64 -1.81
CA ARG A 29 9.18 9.85 -1.40
C ARG A 29 10.07 8.63 -1.66
N GLN A 30 9.54 7.42 -1.46
CA GLN A 30 10.33 6.18 -1.55
C GLN A 30 10.39 5.58 -2.96
N ARG A 31 9.51 5.96 -3.88
CA ARG A 31 9.40 5.30 -5.21
C ARG A 31 10.58 5.51 -6.16
N GLY A 32 11.49 6.44 -5.86
CA GLY A 32 12.59 6.80 -6.75
C GLY A 32 12.07 7.23 -8.14
N ALA A 33 12.62 6.64 -9.20
CA ALA A 33 12.20 6.93 -10.57
C ALA A 33 10.88 6.25 -11.00
N MET A 34 10.29 5.40 -10.14
CA MET A 34 9.07 4.67 -10.48
C MET A 34 7.85 5.60 -10.50
N GLY A 35 6.92 5.39 -11.43
CA GLY A 35 5.65 6.12 -11.45
C GLY A 35 4.81 5.85 -10.20
N LEU A 36 4.16 6.89 -9.64
CA LEU A 36 3.40 6.79 -8.40
C LEU A 36 2.35 5.66 -8.42
N SER A 37 1.62 5.50 -9.52
CA SER A 37 0.63 4.44 -9.64
C SER A 37 1.23 3.02 -9.65
N ALA A 38 2.48 2.84 -10.11
CA ALA A 38 3.17 1.55 -10.03
C ALA A 38 3.67 1.30 -8.61
N ALA A 39 4.23 2.32 -7.96
CA ALA A 39 4.69 2.25 -6.58
C ALA A 39 3.54 1.93 -5.60
N ILE A 40 2.37 2.54 -5.77
CA ILE A 40 1.19 2.22 -4.96
C ILE A 40 0.77 0.76 -5.16
N ARG A 41 0.74 0.24 -6.40
CA ARG A 41 0.38 -1.17 -6.65
C ARG A 41 1.35 -2.13 -5.99
N ILE A 42 2.65 -1.86 -6.06
CA ILE A 42 3.66 -2.66 -5.37
C ILE A 42 3.47 -2.58 -3.85
N ARG A 43 3.24 -1.38 -3.30
CA ARG A 43 2.99 -1.20 -1.87
C ARG A 43 1.79 -2.01 -1.37
N ILE A 44 0.69 -2.00 -2.12
CA ILE A 44 -0.50 -2.81 -1.84
C ILE A 44 -0.15 -4.30 -1.88
N LEU A 45 0.50 -4.75 -2.97
CA LEU A 45 0.88 -6.15 -3.14
C LEU A 45 1.78 -6.65 -1.99
N THR A 46 2.83 -5.90 -1.65
CA THR A 46 3.77 -6.23 -0.57
C THR A 46 3.05 -6.33 0.78
N TYR A 47 2.13 -5.41 1.07
CA TYR A 47 1.37 -5.43 2.31
C TYR A 47 0.53 -6.70 2.47
N TYR A 48 -0.27 -7.04 1.47
CA TYR A 48 -1.14 -8.21 1.54
C TYR A 48 -0.35 -9.53 1.49
N LYS A 49 0.76 -9.59 0.75
CA LYS A 49 1.66 -10.75 0.77
C LYS A 49 2.24 -11.01 2.16
N SER A 50 2.82 -9.99 2.79
CA SER A 50 3.41 -10.11 4.13
C SER A 50 2.38 -10.57 5.17
N ARG A 51 1.14 -10.08 5.08
CA ARG A 51 0.06 -10.52 5.98
C ARG A 51 -0.40 -11.95 5.70
N ALA A 52 -0.44 -12.38 4.45
CA ALA A 52 -0.77 -13.75 4.09
C ALA A 52 0.30 -14.73 4.61
N GLU A 53 1.58 -14.37 4.49
CA GLU A 53 2.71 -15.14 5.03
C GLU A 53 2.67 -15.23 6.56
N THR A 54 2.36 -14.11 7.23
CA THR A 54 2.19 -14.06 8.69
C THR A 54 1.01 -14.93 9.14
N ALA A 55 -0.10 -14.93 8.40
CA ALA A 55 -1.27 -15.75 8.72
C ALA A 55 -1.04 -17.25 8.49
N ALA A 56 -0.22 -17.62 7.49
CA ALA A 56 0.11 -19.02 7.20
C ALA A 56 1.08 -19.65 8.21
N SER A 57 1.82 -18.82 8.96
CA SER A 57 2.79 -19.27 9.96
C SER A 57 2.19 -19.41 11.37
N LYS A 58 0.87 -19.23 11.51
CA LYS A 58 0.12 -19.28 12.77
C LYS A 58 -0.89 -20.43 12.74
#